data_AF-A0A2D6DQJ8-F1
#
_entry.id   AF-A0A2D6DQJ8-F1
#
_cell.length_a   1.000
_cell.length_b   1.000
_cell.length_c   1.000
_cell.angle_alpha   90.00
_cell.angle_beta   90.00
_cell.angle_gamma   90.00
#
_symmetry.space_group_name_H-M   'P 1'
#
loop_
_entity.id
_entity.type
_entity.pdbx_description
1 polymer ?
#
loop_
_entity_poly.entity_id
_entity_poly.type
_entity_poly.pdbx_seq_one_letter_code
_entity_poly.pdbx_strand_id
1 'polypeptide(L)'
;MTIVVDLTQARTDKREAVPNTLNEFLEKARQLINESSESKDLEIITTIRDIGDLKRKIEGVIAKKIIDAKMIDQGLFLCGIYVPRVFTEYLSSSPESWIANDYSLKARKTKNAFAFKQGGDICFLICSIFIERGAWRIMDPSYYYKMGKSFYYQFYVSAKQEIGYHMSGHFETVVDITKECFSSI
;
A
#
# COMPACT_ATOMS: atom_id res chain seq x y z
N MET A 1 7.72 10.63 20.93
CA MET A 1 8.12 11.52 19.81
C MET A 1 6.90 11.67 18.92
N THR A 2 6.29 12.85 18.92
CA THR A 2 4.96 13.09 18.32
C THR A 2 5.16 13.69 16.94
N ILE A 3 4.73 13.00 15.89
CA ILE A 3 4.74 13.51 14.52
C ILE A 3 3.57 14.49 14.39
N VAL A 4 3.86 15.77 14.17
CA VAL A 4 2.86 16.79 13.85
C VAL A 4 2.92 17.01 12.34
N VAL A 5 1.97 16.42 11.61
CA VAL A 5 1.76 16.69 10.17
C VAL A 5 0.77 17.84 10.08
N ASP A 6 1.18 18.97 9.52
CA ASP A 6 0.25 20.06 9.19
C ASP A 6 -0.59 19.65 7.96
N LEU A 7 -1.90 19.51 8.16
CA LEU A 7 -2.84 18.91 7.21
C LEU A 7 -3.56 19.93 6.33
N THR A 8 -3.07 21.16 6.23
CA THR A 8 -3.74 22.20 5.46
C THR A 8 -3.18 22.37 4.04
N GLN A 9 -3.95 21.84 3.07
CA GLN A 9 -3.85 22.02 1.60
C GLN A 9 -2.72 21.19 0.92
N ALA A 10 -2.87 20.59 -0.26
CA ALA A 10 -3.74 20.93 -1.38
C ALA A 10 -4.21 19.70 -2.17
N ARG A 11 -5.47 19.73 -2.58
CA ARG A 11 -6.03 18.92 -3.66
C ARG A 11 -5.48 19.41 -4.99
N THR A 12 -4.78 18.55 -5.72
CA THR A 12 -4.75 18.61 -7.19
C THR A 12 -4.78 17.18 -7.73
N ASP A 13 -5.99 16.67 -7.91
CA ASP A 13 -6.24 15.42 -8.63
C ASP A 13 -5.96 15.63 -10.14
N LYS A 14 -4.68 15.65 -10.54
CA LYS A 14 -4.33 15.13 -11.85
C LYS A 14 -4.47 13.61 -11.73
N ARG A 15 -5.46 13.02 -12.40
CA ARG A 15 -5.52 11.57 -12.60
C ARG A 15 -4.29 11.15 -13.39
N GLU A 16 -3.20 10.83 -12.70
CA GLU A 16 -2.06 10.16 -13.31
C GLU A 16 -2.56 8.87 -13.95
N ALA A 17 -2.29 8.70 -15.24
CA ALA A 17 -2.59 7.46 -15.93
C ALA A 17 -1.80 6.34 -15.23
N VAL A 18 -2.51 5.26 -14.88
CA VAL A 18 -1.87 4.05 -14.36
C VAL A 18 -1.13 3.40 -15.53
N PRO A 19 0.18 3.10 -15.40
CA PRO A 19 0.91 2.34 -16.42
C PRO A 19 0.22 1.01 -16.73
N ASN A 20 0.21 0.59 -17.99
CA ASN A 20 -0.47 -0.64 -18.43
C ASN A 20 0.49 -1.68 -19.01
N THR A 21 1.75 -1.34 -19.25
CA THR A 21 2.78 -2.27 -19.74
C THR A 21 3.97 -2.35 -18.80
N LEU A 22 4.68 -3.49 -18.78
CA LEU A 22 5.88 -3.67 -17.95
C LEU A 22 6.94 -2.58 -18.22
N ASN A 23 7.15 -2.20 -19.48
CA ASN A 23 8.09 -1.14 -19.84
C ASN A 23 7.65 0.21 -19.25
N GLU A 24 6.36 0.55 -19.29
CA GLU A 24 5.86 1.77 -18.64
C GLU A 24 6.02 1.71 -17.11
N PHE A 25 5.85 0.54 -16.48
CA PHE A 25 6.13 0.38 -15.05
C PHE A 25 7.61 0.58 -14.73
N LEU A 26 8.52 0.08 -15.57
CA LEU A 26 9.97 0.27 -15.40
C LEU A 26 10.38 1.73 -15.60
N GLU A 27 9.84 2.41 -16.60
CA GLU A 27 10.10 3.84 -16.80
C GLU A 27 9.54 4.67 -15.64
N LYS A 28 8.32 4.37 -15.18
CA LYS A 28 7.75 5.03 -13.99
C LYS A 28 8.58 4.75 -12.73
N ALA A 29 9.01 3.51 -12.53
CA ALA A 29 9.88 3.15 -11.41
C ALA A 29 11.19 3.92 -11.47
N ARG A 30 11.83 4.03 -12.63
CA ARG A 30 13.05 4.81 -12.82
C ARG A 30 12.84 6.30 -12.50
N GLN A 31 11.72 6.87 -12.95
CA GLN A 31 11.35 8.25 -12.62
C GLN A 31 11.23 8.44 -11.11
N LEU A 32 10.44 7.61 -10.44
CA LEU A 32 10.24 7.67 -8.99
C LEU A 32 11.55 7.48 -8.21
N ILE A 33 12.43 6.59 -8.67
CA ILE A 33 13.75 6.39 -8.07
C ILE A 33 14.59 7.65 -8.19
N ASN A 34 14.65 8.28 -9.37
CA ASN A 34 15.41 9.51 -9.56
C ASN A 34 14.86 10.66 -8.68
N GLU A 35 13.54 10.82 -8.65
CA GLU A 35 12.87 11.82 -7.80
C GLU A 35 13.16 11.58 -6.30
N SER A 36 13.23 10.32 -5.87
CA SER A 36 13.60 9.96 -4.48
C SER A 36 15.11 10.04 -4.19
N SER A 37 15.97 9.94 -5.20
CA SER A 37 17.43 9.93 -5.03
C SER A 37 18.05 11.33 -5.05
N GLU A 38 17.34 12.32 -5.61
CA GLU A 38 17.74 13.73 -5.54
C GLU A 38 17.65 14.29 -4.10
N SER A 39 16.91 13.63 -3.20
CA SER A 39 17.07 13.83 -1.75
C SER A 39 18.24 12.99 -1.24
N LYS A 40 19.45 13.55 -1.32
CA LYS A 40 20.63 12.96 -0.67
C LYS A 40 20.35 12.64 0.80
N ASP A 41 20.94 11.54 1.23
CA ASP A 41 20.95 10.96 2.58
C ASP A 41 20.84 12.01 3.72
N LEU A 42 19.96 11.73 4.69
CA LEU A 42 19.79 12.37 6.03
C LEU A 42 18.60 13.32 6.30
N GLU A 43 17.70 13.59 5.36
CA GLU A 43 16.55 14.49 5.64
C GLU A 43 15.20 13.94 5.16
N ILE A 44 14.88 12.68 5.50
CA ILE A 44 13.51 12.14 5.30
C ILE A 44 12.49 12.92 6.18
N ILE A 45 12.94 13.51 7.28
CA ILE A 45 12.06 14.11 8.31
C ILE A 45 11.77 15.61 8.07
N THR A 46 12.62 16.35 7.35
CA THR A 46 12.49 17.82 7.18
C THR A 46 11.86 18.27 5.86
N THR A 47 11.70 17.36 4.88
CA THR A 47 11.16 17.72 3.54
C THR A 47 10.00 16.81 3.12
N ILE A 48 9.03 16.58 4.01
CA ILE A 48 7.71 16.10 3.61
C ILE A 48 6.80 17.33 3.66
N ARG A 49 6.55 17.95 2.50
CA ARG A 49 5.76 19.18 2.43
C ARG A 49 4.27 18.88 2.49
N ASP A 50 3.86 17.71 1.97
CA ASP A 50 2.49 17.22 2.02
C ASP A 50 2.41 15.67 1.91
N ILE A 51 1.20 15.14 2.00
CA ILE A 51 0.90 13.69 1.89
C ILE A 51 1.24 13.12 0.51
N GLY A 52 1.16 13.92 -0.55
CA GLY A 52 1.53 13.53 -1.91
C GLY A 52 3.02 13.29 -2.05
N ASP A 53 3.85 14.16 -1.46
CA ASP A 53 5.31 13.98 -1.40
C ASP A 53 5.68 12.71 -0.63
N LEU A 54 5.03 12.45 0.51
CA LEU A 54 5.22 11.20 1.26
C LEU A 54 4.88 9.98 0.41
N LYS A 55 3.75 10.01 -0.29
CA LYS A 55 3.32 8.93 -1.19
C LYS A 55 4.39 8.64 -2.26
N ARG A 56 4.86 9.67 -2.97
CA ARG A 56 5.88 9.52 -4.04
C ARG A 56 7.20 8.98 -3.53
N LYS A 57 7.65 9.44 -2.35
CA LYS A 57 8.88 8.92 -1.73
C LYS A 57 8.77 7.43 -1.42
N ILE A 58 7.65 6.98 -0.83
CA ILE A 58 7.45 5.55 -0.53
C ILE A 58 7.33 4.75 -1.84
N GLU A 59 6.65 5.27 -2.87
CA GLU A 59 6.61 4.65 -4.22
C GLU A 59 8.03 4.44 -4.77
N GLY A 60 8.91 5.44 -4.68
CA GLY A 60 10.30 5.36 -5.12
C GLY A 60 11.13 4.33 -4.36
N VAL A 61 10.98 4.27 -3.03
CA VAL A 61 11.71 3.28 -2.19
C VAL A 61 11.27 1.85 -2.51
N ILE A 62 9.96 1.61 -2.63
CA ILE A 62 9.42 0.28 -2.99
C ILE A 62 9.87 -0.12 -4.40
N ALA A 63 9.79 0.81 -5.37
CA ALA A 63 10.21 0.57 -6.75
C ALA A 63 11.70 0.23 -6.83
N LYS A 64 12.55 0.97 -6.11
CA LYS A 64 13.99 0.68 -5.98
C LYS A 64 14.22 -0.73 -5.46
N LYS A 65 13.53 -1.10 -4.39
CA LYS A 65 13.66 -2.42 -3.76
C LYS A 65 13.30 -3.56 -4.72
N ILE A 66 12.20 -3.42 -5.46
CA ILE A 66 11.77 -4.40 -6.46
C ILE A 66 12.85 -4.57 -7.55
N ILE A 67 13.41 -3.47 -8.04
CA ILE A 67 14.45 -3.47 -9.08
C ILE A 67 15.76 -4.07 -8.57
N ASP A 68 16.24 -3.63 -7.39
CA ASP A 68 17.49 -4.09 -6.80
C ASP A 68 17.44 -5.59 -6.48
N ALA A 69 16.27 -6.10 -6.07
CA ALA A 69 16.02 -7.53 -5.85
C ALA A 69 15.76 -8.33 -7.16
N LYS A 70 15.79 -7.67 -8.33
CA LYS A 70 15.51 -8.26 -9.66
C LYS A 70 14.12 -8.93 -9.76
N MET A 71 13.15 -8.46 -8.99
CA MET A 71 11.78 -8.98 -8.96
C MET A 71 10.92 -8.34 -10.05
N ILE A 72 11.35 -8.45 -11.31
CA ILE A 72 10.71 -7.75 -12.44
C ILE A 72 9.41 -8.47 -12.82
N ASP A 73 8.31 -8.04 -12.20
CA ASP A 73 6.96 -8.53 -12.46
C ASP A 73 5.95 -7.37 -12.50
N GLN A 74 5.10 -7.34 -13.53
CA GLN A 74 4.13 -6.26 -13.75
C GLN A 74 3.13 -6.16 -12.58
N GLY A 75 2.66 -7.30 -12.08
CA GLY A 75 1.72 -7.35 -10.96
C GLY A 75 2.35 -6.80 -9.68
N LEU A 76 3.61 -7.12 -9.44
CA LEU A 76 4.36 -6.65 -8.30
C LEU A 76 4.60 -5.13 -8.36
N PHE A 77 4.93 -4.57 -9.54
CA PHE A 77 5.04 -3.12 -9.70
C PHE A 77 3.70 -2.41 -9.48
N LEU A 78 2.60 -2.94 -10.01
CA LEU A 78 1.25 -2.39 -9.77
C LEU A 78 0.91 -2.41 -8.28
N CYS A 79 1.22 -3.50 -7.57
CA CYS A 79 1.05 -3.59 -6.13
C CYS A 79 1.95 -2.58 -5.38
N GLY A 80 3.20 -2.43 -5.82
CA GLY A 80 4.17 -1.51 -5.23
C GLY A 80 3.74 -0.04 -5.29
N ILE A 81 3.09 0.38 -6.38
CA ILE A 81 2.49 1.72 -6.52
C ILE A 81 1.20 1.86 -5.70
N TYR A 82 0.48 0.76 -5.49
CA TYR A 82 -0.76 0.76 -4.72
C TYR A 82 -0.53 0.92 -3.21
N VAL A 83 0.53 0.31 -2.66
CA VAL A 83 0.82 0.33 -1.22
C VAL A 83 0.94 1.76 -0.63
N PRO A 84 1.70 2.69 -1.23
CA PRO A 84 1.83 4.05 -0.72
C PRO A 84 0.50 4.81 -0.67
N ARG A 85 -0.42 4.51 -1.60
CA ARG A 85 -1.78 5.04 -1.56
C ARG A 85 -2.54 4.50 -0.35
N VAL A 86 -2.48 3.20 -0.09
CA VAL A 86 -3.13 2.60 1.09
C VAL A 86 -2.60 3.25 2.37
N PHE A 87 -1.29 3.33 2.51
CA PHE A 87 -0.67 3.92 3.69
C PHE A 87 -1.10 5.37 3.91
N THR A 88 -1.02 6.21 2.87
CA THR A 88 -1.36 7.64 3.00
C THR A 88 -2.86 7.90 3.19
N GLU A 89 -3.73 7.05 2.63
CA GLU A 89 -5.19 7.10 2.86
C GLU A 89 -5.51 6.88 4.35
N TYR A 90 -4.86 5.91 4.99
CA TYR A 90 -5.10 5.58 6.40
C TYR A 90 -4.30 6.41 7.42
N LEU A 91 -3.28 7.15 6.97
CA LEU A 91 -2.70 8.25 7.75
C LEU A 91 -3.62 9.48 7.79
N SER A 92 -4.29 9.78 6.67
CA SER A 92 -5.15 10.95 6.54
C SER A 92 -6.53 10.75 7.16
N SER A 93 -6.99 9.50 7.22
CA SER A 93 -8.30 9.14 7.75
C SER A 93 -8.24 7.79 8.46
N SER A 94 -8.71 7.74 9.72
CA SER A 94 -8.81 6.47 10.44
C SER A 94 -9.76 5.53 9.70
N PRO A 95 -9.44 4.23 9.60
CA PRO A 95 -10.41 3.28 9.10
C PRO A 95 -11.65 3.26 9.98
N GLU A 96 -12.79 2.91 9.37
CA GLU A 96 -14.04 2.65 10.08
C GLU A 96 -13.87 1.53 11.12
N SER A 97 -13.09 0.50 10.80
CA SER A 97 -12.74 -0.57 11.73
C SER A 97 -11.31 -1.05 11.50
N TRP A 98 -10.61 -1.38 12.58
CA TRP A 98 -9.34 -2.12 12.51
C TRP A 98 -9.56 -3.64 12.48
N ILE A 99 -10.82 -4.10 12.46
CA ILE A 99 -11.19 -5.50 12.41
C ILE A 99 -11.52 -5.86 10.97
N ALA A 100 -10.60 -6.56 10.30
CA ALA A 100 -10.76 -6.90 8.89
C ALA A 100 -12.05 -7.69 8.58
N ASN A 101 -12.52 -8.53 9.49
CA ASN A 101 -13.77 -9.27 9.34
C ASN A 101 -15.04 -8.39 9.30
N ASP A 102 -15.03 -7.19 9.90
CA ASP A 102 -16.17 -6.27 9.82
C ASP A 102 -16.45 -5.86 8.38
N TYR A 103 -15.40 -5.74 7.58
CA TYR A 103 -15.50 -5.44 6.16
C TYR A 103 -16.08 -6.59 5.34
N SER A 104 -15.83 -7.85 5.73
CA SER A 104 -16.50 -9.02 5.12
C SER A 104 -18.01 -8.97 5.36
N LEU A 105 -18.40 -8.67 6.61
CA LEU A 105 -19.81 -8.55 6.99
C LEU A 105 -20.47 -7.38 6.27
N LYS A 106 -19.78 -6.23 6.19
CA LYS A 106 -20.24 -5.05 5.46
C LYS A 106 -20.43 -5.36 3.97
N ALA A 107 -19.43 -5.95 3.31
CA ALA A 107 -19.49 -6.31 1.89
C ALA A 107 -20.71 -7.18 1.58
N ARG A 108 -20.99 -8.19 2.42
CA ARG A 108 -22.14 -9.08 2.27
C ARG A 108 -23.48 -8.38 2.51
N LYS A 109 -23.57 -7.56 3.57
CA LYS A 109 -24.81 -6.83 3.92
C LYS A 109 -25.17 -5.78 2.90
N THR A 110 -24.20 -5.01 2.42
CA THR A 110 -24.44 -3.87 1.52
C THR A 110 -24.20 -4.19 0.05
N LYS A 111 -23.80 -5.43 -0.28
CA LYS A 111 -23.36 -5.85 -1.62
C LYS A 111 -22.29 -4.92 -2.22
N ASN A 112 -21.46 -4.32 -1.38
CA ASN A 112 -20.41 -3.39 -1.81
C ASN A 112 -19.07 -4.12 -1.90
N ALA A 113 -18.60 -4.36 -3.12
CA ALA A 113 -17.31 -5.02 -3.36
C ALA A 113 -16.12 -4.26 -2.74
N PHE A 114 -16.16 -2.93 -2.67
CA PHE A 114 -15.06 -2.13 -2.12
C PHE A 114 -14.85 -2.35 -0.63
N ALA A 115 -15.84 -2.87 0.11
CA ALA A 115 -15.62 -3.27 1.48
C ALA A 115 -14.61 -4.43 1.55
N PHE A 116 -14.61 -5.39 0.61
CA PHE A 116 -13.55 -6.42 0.57
C PHE A 116 -12.17 -5.82 0.35
N LYS A 117 -12.04 -4.82 -0.53
CA LYS A 117 -10.76 -4.08 -0.71
C LYS A 117 -10.30 -3.47 0.62
N GLN A 118 -11.19 -2.78 1.33
CA GLN A 118 -10.87 -2.18 2.63
C GLN A 118 -10.42 -3.23 3.66
N GLY A 119 -11.10 -4.39 3.73
CA GLY A 119 -10.66 -5.49 4.57
C GLY A 119 -9.26 -6.01 4.21
N GLY A 120 -8.96 -6.12 2.92
CA GLY A 120 -7.63 -6.47 2.41
C GLY A 120 -6.57 -5.45 2.79
N ASP A 121 -6.88 -4.15 2.65
CA ASP A 121 -6.00 -3.04 3.02
C ASP A 121 -5.67 -3.05 4.52
N ILE A 122 -6.64 -3.34 5.38
CA ILE A 122 -6.42 -3.47 6.83
C ILE A 122 -5.54 -4.67 7.16
N CYS A 123 -5.81 -5.83 6.56
CA CYS A 123 -4.91 -6.99 6.71
C CYS A 123 -3.50 -6.65 6.26
N PHE A 124 -3.35 -5.95 5.13
CA PHE A 124 -2.06 -5.54 4.61
C PHE A 124 -1.33 -4.64 5.60
N LEU A 125 -1.96 -3.57 6.08
CA LEU A 125 -1.37 -2.63 7.03
C LEU A 125 -1.00 -3.28 8.36
N ILE A 126 -1.84 -4.17 8.90
CA ILE A 126 -1.52 -4.93 10.11
C ILE A 126 -0.32 -5.83 9.86
N CYS A 127 -0.25 -6.50 8.71
CA CYS A 127 0.87 -7.36 8.40
C CYS A 127 2.17 -6.59 8.18
N SER A 128 2.15 -5.40 7.57
CA SER A 128 3.34 -4.71 7.08
C SER A 128 3.84 -3.56 7.96
N ILE A 129 2.95 -2.78 8.56
CA ILE A 129 3.31 -1.50 9.21
C ILE A 129 2.87 -1.47 10.68
N PHE A 130 1.62 -1.85 10.98
CA PHE A 130 1.02 -1.79 12.32
C PHE A 130 0.93 -3.18 12.94
N ILE A 131 2.06 -3.89 13.02
CA ILE A 131 2.14 -5.29 13.46
C ILE A 131 1.61 -5.47 14.89
N GLU A 132 1.80 -4.46 15.75
CA GLU A 132 1.30 -4.42 17.12
C GLU A 132 -0.23 -4.52 17.20
N ARG A 133 -0.96 -4.08 16.16
CA ARG A 133 -2.42 -4.20 16.11
C ARG A 133 -2.89 -5.64 15.92
N GLY A 134 -2.08 -6.49 15.31
CA GLY A 134 -2.36 -7.93 15.22
C GLY A 134 -2.28 -8.61 16.59
N ALA A 135 -1.33 -8.18 17.42
CA ALA A 135 -1.12 -8.73 18.76
C ALA A 135 -2.30 -8.48 19.71
N TRP A 136 -3.03 -7.37 19.53
CA TRP A 136 -4.19 -7.01 20.36
C TRP A 136 -5.33 -8.03 20.30
N ARG A 137 -5.32 -8.91 19.30
CA ARG A 137 -6.35 -9.94 19.10
C ARG A 137 -5.83 -11.37 19.28
N ILE A 138 -4.57 -11.55 19.67
CA ILE A 138 -3.93 -12.87 19.84
C ILE A 138 -4.13 -13.73 18.57
N MET A 139 -4.19 -13.09 17.39
CA MET A 139 -4.24 -13.80 16.13
C MET A 139 -2.83 -13.95 15.60
N ASP A 140 -2.51 -15.17 15.15
CA ASP A 140 -1.25 -15.42 14.45
C ASP A 140 -1.19 -14.55 13.17
N PRO A 141 -0.06 -13.88 12.88
CA PRO A 141 0.11 -13.08 11.67
C PRO A 141 -0.30 -13.80 10.39
N SER A 142 -0.06 -15.12 10.29
CA SER A 142 -0.44 -15.95 9.14
C SER A 142 -1.94 -15.92 8.83
N TYR A 143 -2.81 -15.67 9.82
CA TYR A 143 -4.23 -15.48 9.58
C TYR A 143 -4.51 -14.18 8.82
N TYR A 144 -3.83 -13.09 9.17
CA TYR A 144 -3.98 -11.83 8.45
C TYR A 144 -3.46 -11.93 7.02
N TYR A 145 -2.37 -12.67 6.78
CA TYR A 145 -1.90 -12.98 5.42
C TYR A 145 -2.96 -13.72 4.59
N LYS A 146 -3.51 -14.83 5.10
CA LYS A 146 -4.55 -15.61 4.41
C LYS A 146 -5.82 -14.79 4.18
N MET A 147 -6.21 -14.00 5.17
CA MET A 147 -7.40 -13.17 5.13
C MET A 147 -7.25 -12.03 4.12
N GLY A 148 -6.10 -11.35 4.11
CA GLY A 148 -5.79 -10.30 3.14
C GLY A 148 -5.78 -10.81 1.70
N LYS A 149 -5.10 -11.94 1.44
CA LYS A 149 -5.16 -12.63 0.14
C LYS A 149 -6.60 -12.90 -0.30
N SER A 150 -7.40 -13.47 0.61
CA SER A 150 -8.79 -13.82 0.35
C SER A 150 -9.65 -12.58 0.08
N PHE A 151 -9.45 -11.49 0.82
CA PHE A 151 -10.19 -10.25 0.63
C PHE A 151 -9.93 -9.61 -0.73
N TYR A 152 -8.67 -9.52 -1.15
CA TYR A 152 -8.35 -8.99 -2.47
C TYR A 152 -8.87 -9.88 -3.60
N TYR A 153 -8.84 -11.21 -3.43
CA TYR A 153 -9.43 -12.12 -4.40
C TYR A 153 -10.95 -11.94 -4.50
N GLN A 154 -11.66 -11.81 -3.38
CA GLN A 154 -13.11 -11.54 -3.37
C GLN A 154 -13.45 -10.17 -3.98
N PHE A 155 -12.61 -9.16 -3.74
CA PHE A 155 -12.72 -7.87 -4.39
C PHE A 155 -12.57 -8.00 -5.90
N TYR A 156 -11.57 -8.73 -6.39
CA TYR A 156 -11.39 -9.00 -7.81
C TYR A 156 -12.58 -9.73 -8.42
N VAL A 157 -13.05 -10.81 -7.79
CA VAL A 157 -14.20 -11.58 -8.29
C VAL A 157 -15.45 -10.69 -8.43
N SER A 158 -15.66 -9.79 -7.46
CA SER A 158 -16.85 -8.93 -7.38
C SER A 158 -16.78 -7.66 -8.23
N ALA A 159 -15.62 -6.99 -8.27
CA ALA A 159 -15.44 -5.68 -8.92
C ALA A 159 -14.64 -5.74 -10.24
N LYS A 160 -14.04 -6.88 -10.56
CA LYS A 160 -13.17 -7.10 -11.73
C LYS A 160 -12.00 -6.12 -11.83
N GLN A 161 -11.52 -5.62 -10.70
CA GLN A 161 -10.38 -4.70 -10.63
C GLN A 161 -9.07 -5.47 -10.50
N GLU A 162 -8.15 -5.28 -11.44
CA GLU A 162 -6.88 -6.04 -11.54
C GLU A 162 -6.02 -5.98 -10.27
N ILE A 163 -6.03 -4.84 -9.56
CA ILE A 163 -5.30 -4.72 -8.30
C ILE A 163 -5.70 -5.78 -7.27
N GLY A 164 -6.97 -6.21 -7.25
CA GLY A 164 -7.41 -7.30 -6.38
C GLY A 164 -6.81 -8.65 -6.77
N TYR A 165 -6.64 -8.90 -8.07
CA TYR A 165 -6.00 -10.12 -8.56
C TYR A 165 -4.52 -10.14 -8.16
N HIS A 166 -3.78 -9.07 -8.50
CA HIS A 166 -2.35 -8.98 -8.21
C HIS A 166 -2.04 -8.94 -6.72
N MET A 167 -2.76 -8.15 -5.92
CA MET A 167 -2.57 -8.13 -4.47
C MET A 167 -2.90 -9.47 -3.84
N SER A 168 -3.85 -10.25 -4.37
CA SER A 168 -4.12 -11.60 -3.84
C SER A 168 -2.98 -12.59 -4.12
N GLY A 169 -2.33 -12.49 -5.28
CA GLY A 169 -1.21 -13.35 -5.66
C GLY A 169 0.11 -12.97 -5.01
N HIS A 170 0.38 -11.67 -4.85
CA HIS A 170 1.65 -11.14 -4.36
C HIS A 170 1.60 -10.66 -2.90
N PHE A 171 0.50 -10.87 -2.18
CA PHE A 171 0.28 -10.28 -0.85
C PHE A 171 1.47 -10.41 0.11
N GLU A 172 2.00 -11.64 0.26
CA GLU A 172 3.12 -11.91 1.17
C GLU A 172 4.39 -11.16 0.74
N THR A 173 4.74 -11.28 -0.54
CA THR A 173 5.89 -10.59 -1.14
C THR A 173 5.79 -9.07 -0.95
N VAL A 174 4.62 -8.48 -1.21
CA VAL A 174 4.42 -7.04 -1.08
C VAL A 174 4.50 -6.61 0.38
N VAL A 175 3.95 -7.40 1.32
CA VAL A 175 4.11 -7.14 2.76
C VAL A 175 5.58 -7.13 3.16
N ASP A 176 6.36 -8.13 2.73
CA ASP A 176 7.76 -8.28 3.12
C ASP A 176 8.62 -7.16 2.53
N ILE A 177 8.43 -6.82 1.25
CA ILE A 177 9.06 -5.64 0.63
C ILE A 177 8.72 -4.37 1.43
N THR A 178 7.45 -4.20 1.80
CA THR A 178 7.00 -3.01 2.53
C THR A 178 7.65 -2.94 3.91
N LYS A 179 7.70 -4.04 4.66
CA LYS A 179 8.39 -4.10 5.97
C LYS A 179 9.82 -3.65 5.87
N GLU A 180 10.56 -4.18 4.90
CA GLU A 180 11.98 -3.84 4.71
C GLU A 180 12.17 -2.37 4.33
N CYS A 181 11.23 -1.81 3.55
CA CYS A 181 11.27 -0.39 3.20
C CYS A 181 11.05 0.50 4.44
N PHE A 182 10.07 0.17 5.28
CA PHE A 182 9.75 0.95 6.48
C PHE A 182 10.69 0.70 7.67
N SER A 183 11.40 -0.42 7.73
CA SER A 183 12.48 -0.62 8.71
C SER A 183 13.75 0.16 8.38
N SER A 184 13.86 0.64 7.14
CA SER A 184 15.01 1.39 6.63
C SER A 184 14.78 2.91 6.65
N ILE A 185 13.61 3.36 7.09
CA ILE A 185 13.17 4.76 7.22
C ILE A 185 13.14 5.12 8.71
#